data_AF-G0AEH6-F1
#
_entry.id   AF-G0AEH6-F1
#
_cell.length_a   1.000
_cell.length_b   1.000
_cell.length_c   1.000
_cell.angle_alpha   90.00
_cell.angle_beta   90.00
_cell.angle_gamma   90.00
#
_symmetry.space_group_name_H-M   'P 1'
#
loop_
_entity.id
_entity.type
_entity.pdbx_description
1 polymer ?
#
loop_
_entity_poly.entity_id
_entity_poly.type
_entity_poly.pdbx_seq_one_letter_code
_entity_poly.pdbx_strand_id
1 'polypeptide(L)'
;MNKLSHSSSAGRSLDSSIKKQTVTEEQKNFLIQIAVLLGIPVSRYTELIAPKAFSGPSGFDCRLHLLDAQCSVFPEVALPLSANELMGPEVGQLLEIQRKLLTEFGWYLGVSAEGLLQLSSIAWIDEVDEIVKTLDLMNAVGAMAVQQLLDSAKPNP
;
A
#
# COMPACT_ATOMS: atom_id res chain seq x y z
N MET A 1 34.80 24.53 -37.67
CA MET A 1 34.48 23.10 -37.88
C MET A 1 34.76 22.35 -36.58
N ASN A 2 33.74 22.22 -35.73
CA ASN A 2 33.82 21.49 -34.45
C ASN A 2 33.39 20.04 -34.71
N LYS A 3 34.28 19.07 -34.42
CA LYS A 3 33.91 17.66 -34.26
C LYS A 3 33.87 17.35 -32.77
N LEU A 4 32.66 17.29 -32.22
CA LEU A 4 32.35 16.63 -30.96
C LEU A 4 32.07 15.16 -31.28
N SER A 5 32.80 14.24 -30.66
CA SER A 5 32.54 12.80 -30.74
C SER A 5 32.35 12.22 -29.34
N HIS A 6 31.07 11.99 -29.04
CA HIS A 6 30.44 10.98 -28.20
C HIS A 6 31.09 10.53 -26.89
N SER A 7 30.50 11.07 -25.81
CA SER A 7 30.30 10.46 -24.50
C SER A 7 29.75 9.02 -24.61
N SER A 8 30.47 8.07 -24.03
CA SER A 8 29.99 6.73 -23.72
C SER A 8 29.38 6.73 -22.32
N SER A 9 28.06 6.96 -22.23
CA SER A 9 27.31 6.75 -21.00
C SER A 9 27.15 5.24 -20.75
N ALA A 10 27.90 4.71 -19.80
CA ALA A 10 27.68 3.38 -19.23
C ALA A 10 26.23 3.29 -18.72
N GLY A 11 25.41 2.50 -19.41
CA GLY A 11 24.10 2.09 -18.91
C GLY A 11 24.28 1.30 -17.63
N ARG A 12 23.84 1.85 -16.50
CA ARG A 12 23.64 1.08 -15.28
C ARG A 12 22.43 0.18 -15.50
N SER A 13 22.70 -1.08 -15.81
CA SER A 13 21.72 -2.15 -15.69
C SER A 13 21.27 -2.20 -14.23
N LEU A 14 20.04 -1.78 -13.95
CA LEU A 14 19.35 -2.05 -12.69
C LEU A 14 18.96 -3.53 -12.72
N ASP A 15 19.96 -4.37 -12.42
CA ASP A 15 19.74 -5.77 -12.10
C ASP A 15 18.95 -5.82 -10.79
N SER A 16 17.62 -5.81 -10.91
CA SER A 16 16.70 -6.02 -9.79
C SER A 16 16.71 -7.52 -9.44
N SER A 17 17.84 -7.96 -8.90
CA SER A 17 17.89 -9.18 -8.13
C SER A 17 16.97 -9.01 -6.92
N ILE A 18 15.69 -9.35 -7.09
CA ILE A 18 14.74 -9.51 -5.99
C ILE A 18 15.33 -10.63 -5.12
N LYS A 19 16.09 -10.26 -4.10
CA LYS A 19 16.50 -11.19 -3.06
C LYS A 19 15.20 -11.74 -2.48
N LYS A 20 14.98 -13.05 -2.63
CA LYS A 20 13.89 -13.76 -1.96
C LYS A 20 14.07 -13.48 -0.47
N GLN A 21 13.20 -12.65 0.11
CA GLN A 21 13.27 -12.29 1.51
C GLN A 21 13.12 -13.58 2.32
N THR A 22 14.18 -13.98 3.02
CA THR A 22 14.16 -15.15 3.89
C THR A 22 13.57 -14.70 5.23
N VAL A 23 12.33 -15.12 5.49
CA VAL A 23 11.61 -14.82 6.74
C VAL A 23 12.21 -15.66 7.87
N THR A 24 12.56 -15.04 9.01
CA THR A 24 13.06 -15.77 10.19
C THR A 24 11.94 -16.58 10.85
N GLU A 25 12.26 -17.53 11.72
CA GLU A 25 11.22 -18.28 12.47
C GLU A 25 10.39 -17.35 13.38
N GLU A 26 10.99 -16.28 13.92
CA GLU A 26 10.30 -15.27 14.71
C GLU A 26 9.29 -14.49 13.86
N GLN A 27 9.72 -13.98 12.70
CA GLN A 27 8.86 -13.27 11.76
C GLN A 27 7.76 -14.18 11.19
N LYS A 28 8.05 -15.46 10.99
CA LYS A 28 7.04 -16.46 10.60
C LYS A 28 5.96 -16.61 11.67
N ASN A 29 6.33 -16.74 12.94
CA ASN A 29 5.35 -16.82 14.03
C ASN A 29 4.54 -15.53 14.16
N PHE A 30 5.17 -14.37 13.98
CA PHE A 30 4.51 -13.07 13.94
C PHE A 30 3.48 -12.98 12.80
N LEU A 31 3.86 -13.33 11.57
CA LEU A 31 2.96 -13.34 10.42
C LEU A 31 1.82 -14.38 10.54
N ILE A 32 2.09 -15.54 11.16
CA ILE A 32 1.05 -16.54 11.42
C ILE A 32 0.00 -15.98 12.38
N GLN A 33 0.39 -15.25 13.42
CA GLN A 33 -0.57 -14.63 14.34
C GLN A 33 -1.45 -13.60 13.62
N ILE A 34 -0.86 -12.77 12.76
CA ILE A 34 -1.61 -11.85 11.89
C ILE A 34 -2.57 -12.63 10.98
N ALA A 35 -2.10 -13.70 10.32
CA ALA A 35 -2.93 -14.52 9.44
C ALA A 35 -4.14 -15.12 10.16
N VAL A 36 -3.95 -15.64 11.39
CA VAL A 36 -5.04 -16.19 12.22
C VAL A 36 -6.11 -15.15 12.48
N LEU A 37 -5.73 -13.93 12.90
CA LEU A 37 -6.69 -12.87 13.18
C LEU A 37 -7.40 -12.34 11.94
N LEU A 38 -6.74 -12.38 10.78
CA LEU A 38 -7.35 -12.04 9.48
C LEU A 38 -8.19 -13.18 8.87
N GLY A 39 -8.27 -14.35 9.53
CA GLY A 39 -8.96 -15.52 8.99
C GLY A 39 -8.27 -16.16 7.78
N ILE A 40 -6.99 -15.85 7.56
CA ILE A 40 -6.18 -16.40 6.47
C ILE A 40 -5.55 -17.73 6.94
N PRO A 41 -5.60 -18.80 6.13
CA PRO A 41 -4.98 -20.08 6.50
C PRO A 41 -3.51 -19.90 6.85
N VAL A 42 -3.05 -20.47 7.97
CA VAL A 42 -1.68 -20.32 8.47
C VAL A 42 -0.62 -20.78 7.47
N SER A 43 -0.95 -21.73 6.58
CA SER A 43 -0.06 -22.17 5.50
C SER A 43 0.19 -21.10 4.43
N ARG A 44 -0.64 -20.05 4.39
CA ARG A 44 -0.60 -18.93 3.44
C ARG A 44 -0.01 -17.65 4.06
N TYR A 45 0.60 -17.71 5.25
CA TYR A 45 1.16 -16.53 5.93
C TYR A 45 2.12 -15.68 5.04
N THR A 46 2.86 -16.32 4.12
CA THR A 46 3.76 -15.60 3.19
C THR A 46 3.03 -14.77 2.13
N GLU A 47 1.73 -14.93 1.97
CA GLU A 47 0.89 -14.11 1.08
C GLU A 47 0.55 -12.75 1.69
N LEU A 48 0.72 -12.60 3.00
CA LEU A 48 0.58 -11.31 3.67
C LEU A 48 1.66 -10.31 3.23
N ILE A 49 2.83 -10.80 2.81
CA ILE A 49 4.00 -9.98 2.56
C ILE A 49 3.97 -9.46 1.12
N ALA A 50 4.16 -8.14 0.97
CA ALA A 50 4.39 -7.51 -0.33
C ALA A 50 5.53 -8.21 -1.11
N PRO A 51 5.44 -8.31 -2.46
CA PRO A 51 4.45 -7.67 -3.33
C PRO A 51 3.13 -8.45 -3.48
N LYS A 52 2.95 -9.57 -2.78
CA LYS A 52 1.70 -10.33 -2.86
C LYS A 52 0.57 -9.54 -2.21
N ALA A 53 -0.62 -9.62 -2.81
CA ALA A 53 -1.84 -9.08 -2.27
C ALA A 53 -2.69 -10.19 -1.64
N PHE A 54 -3.40 -9.83 -0.59
CA PHE A 54 -4.46 -10.64 0.01
C PHE A 54 -5.71 -9.76 0.19
N SER A 55 -6.89 -10.37 0.19
CA SER A 55 -8.13 -9.61 0.40
C SER A 55 -8.28 -9.23 1.87
N GLY A 56 -8.45 -7.93 2.13
CA GLY A 56 -8.79 -7.40 3.44
C GLY A 56 -10.28 -7.51 3.78
N PRO A 57 -10.70 -7.04 4.97
CA PRO A 57 -12.08 -7.17 5.44
C PRO A 57 -13.15 -6.54 4.54
N SER A 58 -12.83 -5.44 3.84
CA SER A 58 -13.75 -4.78 2.89
C SER A 58 -13.60 -5.29 1.45
N GLY A 59 -12.84 -6.38 1.25
CA GLY A 59 -12.58 -6.95 -0.07
C GLY A 59 -11.53 -6.21 -0.90
N PHE A 60 -10.87 -5.19 -0.34
CA PHE A 60 -9.77 -4.50 -1.00
C PHE A 60 -8.47 -5.30 -0.89
N ASP A 61 -7.62 -5.15 -1.91
CA ASP A 61 -6.31 -5.77 -1.93
C ASP A 61 -5.40 -5.10 -0.90
N CYS A 62 -4.89 -5.89 0.04
CA CYS A 62 -4.02 -5.46 1.12
C CYS A 62 -2.62 -6.06 0.96
N ARG A 63 -1.61 -5.36 1.47
CA ARG A 63 -0.23 -5.84 1.56
C ARG A 63 0.37 -5.43 2.89
N LEU A 64 1.25 -6.27 3.43
CA LEU A 64 2.12 -5.92 4.54
C LEU A 64 3.55 -5.88 4.02
N HIS A 65 4.21 -4.75 4.20
CA HIS A 65 5.64 -4.66 3.95
C HIS A 65 6.35 -5.02 5.25
N LEU A 66 7.13 -6.09 5.24
CA LEU A 66 7.84 -6.60 6.42
C LEU A 66 9.22 -5.96 6.52
N LEU A 67 9.51 -5.38 7.69
CA LEU A 67 10.82 -4.78 7.96
C LEU A 67 11.89 -5.87 8.05
N ASP A 68 13.05 -5.60 7.44
CA ASP A 68 14.14 -6.59 7.43
C ASP A 68 14.63 -6.89 8.85
N ALA A 69 14.77 -8.19 9.14
CA ALA A 69 15.16 -8.72 10.45
C ALA A 69 14.35 -8.25 11.68
N GLN A 70 13.14 -7.69 11.50
CA GLN A 70 12.28 -7.24 12.60
C GLN A 70 10.83 -7.73 12.44
N CYS A 71 10.12 -7.90 13.57
CA CYS A 71 8.70 -8.22 13.61
C CYS A 71 7.86 -6.93 13.57
N SER A 72 8.04 -6.16 12.50
CA SER A 72 7.30 -4.92 12.28
C SER A 72 6.88 -4.84 10.82
N VAL A 73 5.68 -4.34 10.57
CA VAL A 73 5.16 -4.13 9.22
C VAL A 73 4.64 -2.71 9.06
N PHE A 74 4.58 -2.22 7.84
CA PHE A 74 3.64 -1.15 7.53
C PHE A 74 2.53 -1.69 6.60
N PRO A 75 1.25 -1.47 6.95
CA PRO A 75 0.13 -1.92 6.13
C PRO A 75 -0.16 -1.00 4.95
N GLU A 76 -0.70 -1.61 3.90
CA GLU A 76 -1.08 -0.99 2.65
C GLU A 76 -2.42 -1.56 2.19
N VAL A 77 -3.29 -0.69 1.66
CA VAL A 77 -4.58 -1.05 1.05
C VAL A 77 -4.69 -0.37 -0.32
N ALA A 78 -4.79 -1.16 -1.38
CA ALA A 78 -5.09 -0.70 -2.72
C ALA A 78 -6.59 -0.43 -2.85
N LEU A 79 -6.93 0.78 -3.27
CA LEU A 79 -8.30 1.24 -3.46
C LEU A 79 -8.75 0.90 -4.90
N PRO A 80 -10.01 0.53 -5.13
CA PRO A 80 -10.53 0.16 -6.44
C PRO A 80 -10.80 1.41 -7.33
N LEU A 81 -9.83 2.31 -7.45
CA LEU A 81 -9.90 3.53 -8.24
C LEU A 81 -8.54 3.81 -8.86
N SER A 82 -8.46 3.97 -10.19
CA SER A 82 -7.19 4.30 -10.83
C SER A 82 -6.83 5.76 -10.58
N ALA A 83 -5.55 6.01 -10.29
CA ALA A 83 -5.06 7.39 -10.14
C ALA A 83 -5.23 8.22 -11.43
N ASN A 84 -5.28 7.57 -12.59
CA ASN A 84 -5.45 8.22 -13.89
C ASN A 84 -6.91 8.60 -14.20
N GLU A 85 -7.88 8.09 -13.43
CA GLU A 85 -9.30 8.44 -13.59
C GLU A 85 -9.65 9.78 -12.92
N LEU A 86 -8.79 10.24 -12.00
CA LEU A 86 -8.98 11.50 -11.29
C LEU A 86 -8.52 12.69 -12.14
N MET A 87 -9.45 13.61 -12.41
CA MET A 87 -9.18 14.85 -13.14
C MET A 87 -10.05 15.97 -12.59
N GLY A 88 -9.67 17.23 -12.82
CA GLY A 88 -10.53 18.37 -12.49
C GLY A 88 -10.86 18.50 -10.98
N PRO A 89 -12.13 18.77 -10.61
CA PRO A 89 -12.56 18.97 -9.22
C PRO A 89 -12.16 17.85 -8.25
N GLU A 90 -12.13 16.61 -8.73
CA GLU A 90 -11.83 15.39 -7.98
C GLU A 90 -10.40 15.44 -7.41
N VAL A 91 -9.47 16.12 -8.09
CA VAL A 91 -8.10 16.32 -7.61
C VAL A 91 -8.08 17.19 -6.36
N GLY A 92 -8.90 18.25 -6.33
CA GLY A 92 -9.05 19.09 -5.13
C GLY A 92 -9.60 18.29 -3.95
N GLN A 93 -10.59 17.44 -4.21
CA GLN A 93 -11.16 16.55 -3.20
C GLN A 93 -10.15 15.51 -2.71
N LEU A 94 -9.34 14.94 -3.60
CA LEU A 94 -8.26 14.01 -3.25
C LEU A 94 -7.24 14.65 -2.30
N LEU A 95 -6.81 15.89 -2.60
CA LEU A 95 -5.85 16.61 -1.76
C LEU A 95 -6.39 16.89 -0.35
N GLU A 96 -7.68 17.19 -0.24
CA GLU A 96 -8.33 17.40 1.04
C GLU A 96 -8.48 16.09 1.84
N ILE A 97 -8.81 14.98 1.17
CA ILE A 97 -8.81 13.64 1.78
C ILE A 97 -7.40 13.30 2.27
N GLN A 98 -6.39 13.47 1.42
CA GLN A 98 -4.98 13.23 1.74
C GLN A 98 -4.53 14.02 2.97
N ARG A 99 -4.92 15.30 3.06
CA ARG A 99 -4.63 16.14 4.22
C ARG A 99 -5.20 15.54 5.51
N LYS A 100 -6.47 15.13 5.51
CA LYS A 100 -7.13 14.52 6.68
C LYS A 100 -6.47 13.21 7.07
N LEU A 101 -6.18 12.34 6.10
CA LEU A 101 -5.55 11.05 6.34
C LEU A 101 -4.19 11.19 7.01
N LEU A 102 -3.36 12.13 6.56
CA LEU A 102 -2.07 12.41 7.18
C LEU A 102 -2.22 13.00 8.58
N THR A 103 -3.13 13.96 8.78
CA THR A 103 -3.25 14.67 10.07
C THR A 103 -3.92 13.85 11.15
N GLU A 104 -4.88 12.99 10.79
CA GLU A 104 -5.70 12.25 11.76
C GLU A 104 -5.17 10.83 12.00
N PHE A 105 -4.63 10.18 10.96
CA PHE A 105 -4.26 8.77 11.01
C PHE A 105 -2.77 8.50 10.73
N GLY A 106 -2.04 9.50 10.22
CA GLY A 106 -0.66 9.27 9.75
C GLY A 106 -0.61 8.37 8.51
N TRP A 107 -1.60 8.47 7.62
CA TRP A 107 -1.65 7.68 6.40
C TRP A 107 -1.48 8.53 5.15
N TYR A 108 -0.89 7.92 4.13
CA TYR A 108 -0.59 8.57 2.85
C TYR A 108 -1.31 7.87 1.70
N LEU A 109 -1.96 8.66 0.83
CA LEU A 109 -2.46 8.25 -0.47
C LEU A 109 -1.36 8.37 -1.52
N GLY A 110 -0.90 7.21 -1.99
CA GLY A 110 0.00 7.08 -3.11
C GLY A 110 -0.65 6.36 -4.29
N VAL A 111 0.20 5.82 -5.15
CA VAL A 111 -0.18 5.00 -6.30
C VAL A 111 0.49 3.64 -6.17
N SER A 112 -0.29 2.57 -6.31
CA SER A 112 0.22 1.19 -6.24
C SER A 112 0.99 0.82 -7.50
N ALA A 113 1.68 -0.33 -7.44
CA ALA A 113 2.36 -0.90 -8.61
C ALA A 113 1.41 -1.17 -9.80
N GLU A 114 0.12 -1.39 -9.52
CA GLU A 114 -0.93 -1.60 -10.51
C GLU A 114 -1.55 -0.30 -11.03
N GLY A 115 -1.12 0.88 -10.55
CA GLY A 115 -1.67 2.17 -10.96
C GLY A 115 -2.98 2.56 -10.27
N LEU A 116 -3.33 1.87 -9.18
CA LEU A 116 -4.48 2.20 -8.34
C LEU A 116 -4.10 3.21 -7.25
N LEU A 117 -5.06 3.96 -6.75
CA LEU A 117 -4.86 4.70 -5.50
C LEU A 117 -4.55 3.73 -4.38
N GLN A 118 -3.66 4.13 -3.47
CA GLN A 118 -3.18 3.27 -2.41
C GLN A 118 -3.10 4.03 -1.10
N LEU A 119 -3.74 3.51 -0.05
CA LEU A 119 -3.58 4.00 1.30
C LEU A 119 -2.44 3.23 1.99
N SER A 120 -1.48 3.94 2.57
CA SER A 120 -0.33 3.34 3.27
C SER A 120 -0.11 4.00 4.63
N SER A 121 0.25 3.22 5.64
CA SER A 121 0.75 3.77 6.90
C SER A 121 2.13 4.40 6.72
N ILE A 122 2.42 5.52 7.40
CA ILE A 122 3.78 6.05 7.50
C ILE A 122 4.58 5.44 8.66
N ALA A 123 3.89 4.74 9.58
CA ALA A 123 4.48 4.12 10.75
C ALA A 123 4.65 2.61 10.55
N TRP A 124 5.76 2.09 11.09
CA TRP A 124 5.96 0.66 11.31
C TRP A 124 5.24 0.25 12.58
N ILE A 125 4.51 -0.86 12.52
CA ILE A 125 3.69 -1.40 13.62
C ILE A 125 4.24 -2.78 13.95
N ASP A 126 4.52 -3.03 15.22
CA ASP A 126 5.05 -4.30 15.74
C ASP A 126 4.03 -5.08 16.60
N GLU A 127 2.91 -4.46 16.95
CA GLU A 127 1.81 -5.13 17.64
C GLU A 127 0.82 -5.79 16.67
N VAL A 128 0.66 -7.11 16.78
CA VAL A 128 -0.22 -7.93 15.91
C VAL A 128 -1.67 -7.40 15.89
N ASP A 129 -2.23 -7.10 17.05
CA ASP A 129 -3.62 -6.61 17.15
C ASP A 129 -3.78 -5.22 16.53
N GLU A 130 -2.77 -4.36 16.67
CA GLU A 130 -2.78 -3.02 16.08
C GLU A 130 -2.70 -3.09 14.55
N ILE A 131 -1.90 -4.00 13.99
CA ILE A 131 -1.80 -4.22 12.54
C ILE A 131 -3.17 -4.60 11.96
N VAL A 132 -3.88 -5.54 12.60
CA VAL A 132 -5.18 -6.01 12.11
C VAL A 132 -6.24 -4.91 12.22
N LYS A 133 -6.29 -4.19 13.36
CA LYS A 133 -7.18 -3.02 13.53
C LYS A 133 -6.89 -1.93 12.51
N THR A 134 -5.62 -1.69 12.21
CA THR A 134 -5.20 -0.69 11.24
C THR A 134 -5.64 -1.09 9.84
N LEU A 135 -5.46 -2.35 9.44
CA LEU A 135 -5.94 -2.85 8.15
C LEU A 135 -7.47 -2.73 8.01
N ASP A 136 -8.23 -3.10 9.03
CA ASP A 136 -9.69 -2.98 9.04
C ASP A 136 -10.13 -1.52 8.89
N LEU A 137 -9.53 -0.62 9.67
CA LEU A 137 -9.84 0.81 9.60
C LEU A 137 -9.42 1.42 8.25
N MET A 138 -8.24 1.08 7.73
CA MET A 138 -7.79 1.52 6.40
C MET A 138 -8.73 1.05 5.29
N ASN A 139 -9.26 -0.17 5.39
CA ASN A 139 -10.26 -0.69 4.46
C ASN A 139 -11.56 0.13 4.51
N ALA A 140 -12.09 0.38 5.71
CA ALA A 140 -13.32 1.15 5.89
C ALA A 140 -13.16 2.62 5.44
N VAL A 141 -12.09 3.28 5.88
CA VAL A 141 -11.78 4.68 5.51
C VAL A 141 -11.48 4.78 4.02
N GLY A 142 -10.76 3.81 3.45
CA GLY A 142 -10.52 3.72 2.02
C GLY A 142 -11.81 3.65 1.22
N ALA A 143 -12.79 2.86 1.66
CA ALA A 143 -14.08 2.74 0.99
C ALA A 143 -14.86 4.07 1.02
N MET A 144 -14.83 4.76 2.17
CA MET A 144 -15.43 6.10 2.31
C MET A 144 -14.75 7.12 1.40
N ALA A 145 -13.42 7.11 1.32
CA ALA A 145 -12.65 8.01 0.46
C ALA A 145 -12.98 7.80 -1.02
N VAL A 146 -13.05 6.55 -1.47
CA VAL A 146 -13.47 6.20 -2.84
C VAL A 146 -14.87 6.70 -3.12
N GLN A 147 -15.83 6.43 -2.23
CA GLN A 147 -17.21 6.89 -2.40
C GLN A 147 -17.29 8.42 -2.49
N GLN A 148 -16.56 9.13 -1.64
CA GLN A 148 -16.52 10.59 -1.66
C GLN A 148 -15.95 11.15 -2.98
N LEU A 149 -14.88 10.54 -3.51
CA LEU A 149 -14.31 10.91 -4.80
C LEU A 149 -15.31 10.68 -5.94
N LEU A 150 -16.00 9.53 -5.95
CA LEU A 150 -17.00 9.21 -6.97
C LEU A 150 -18.23 10.13 -6.92
N ASP A 151 -18.64 10.58 -5.73
CA ASP A 151 -19.75 11.53 -5.59
C ASP A 151 -19.36 12.94 -6.03
N SER A 152 -18.10 13.33 -5.86
CA SER A 152 -17.59 14.63 -6.35
C SER A 152 -17.50 14.73 -7.88
N ALA A 153 -17.42 13.59 -8.57
CA ALA A 153 -17.40 13.50 -10.03
C ALA A 153 -18.78 13.72 -10.69
N LYS A 154 -19.88 13.69 -9.90
CA LYS A 154 -21.23 13.93 -10.42
C LYS A 154 -21.46 15.45 -10.56
N PRO A 155 -21.82 15.96 -11.75
CA PRO A 155 -22.18 17.37 -11.88
C PRO A 155 -23.41 17.68 -11.00
N ASN A 156 -23.39 18.82 -10.32
CA ASN A 156 -24.59 19.34 -9.64
C ASN A 156 -25.74 19.45 -10.66
N PRO A 157 -26.96 18.99 -10.30
CA PRO A 157 -28.14 19.13 -11.17
C PRO A 157 -28.49 20.59 -11.45
#